data_AF-A0A1I0DEC1-F1
#
_entry.id   AF-A0A1I0DEC1-F1
#
_cell.length_a   1.000
_cell.length_b   1.000
_cell.length_c   1.000
_cell.angle_alpha   90.00
_cell.angle_beta   90.00
_cell.angle_gamma   90.00
#
_symmetry.space_group_name_H-M   'P 1'
#
loop_
_entity.id
_entity.type
_entity.pdbx_description
1 polymer ?
#
loop_
_entity_poly.entity_id
_entity_poly.type
_entity_poly.pdbx_seq_one_letter_code
_entity_poly.pdbx_strand_id
1 'polypeptide(L)' 'MIDRILALLAFIVLCAFLVILLWHVPRLDLGAVVLLTLGLAGYDTAQVMRRHAIDDRQK' A
#
# COMPACT_ATOMS: atom_id res chain seq x y z
N MET A 1 -0.40 10.56 -14.27
CA MET A 1 0.93 9.98 -13.99
C MET A 1 1.39 10.23 -12.55
N ILE A 2 1.31 11.48 -12.07
CA ILE A 2 1.65 11.86 -10.69
C ILE A 2 0.90 11.02 -9.66
N ASP A 3 -0.40 10.76 -9.86
CA ASP A 3 -1.23 9.96 -8.95
C ASP A 3 -0.70 8.54 -8.75
N ARG A 4 -0.19 7.89 -9.81
CA ARG A 4 0.39 6.54 -9.72
C ARG A 4 1.68 6.55 -8.91
N ILE A 5 2.52 7.56 -9.11
CA ILE A 5 3.80 7.72 -8.41
C ILE A 5 3.53 7.98 -6.92
N LEU A 6 2.58 8.87 -6.61
CA LEU A 6 2.20 9.18 -5.23
C LEU A 6 1.55 7.99 -4.53
N ALA A 7 0.69 7.24 -5.21
CA ALA A 7 0.09 6.02 -4.65
C ALA A 7 1.15 4.97 -4.33
N LEU A 8 2.11 4.75 -5.24
CA LEU A 8 3.21 3.82 -5.01
C LEU A 8 4.11 4.28 -3.86
N LEU A 9 4.45 5.57 -3.81
CA LEU A 9 5.25 6.16 -2.74
C LEU A 9 4.56 6.01 -1.38
N ALA A 10 3.27 6.35 -1.30
CA ALA A 10 2.48 6.23 -0.08
C ALA A 10 2.46 4.78 0.43
N PHE A 11 2.27 3.81 -0.46
CA PHE A 11 2.29 2.39 -0.10
C PHE A 11 3.67 1.93 0.41
N ILE A 12 4.77 2.35 -0.24
CA ILE A 12 6.14 2.02 0.21
C ILE A 12 6.40 2.59 1.60
N VAL A 13 6.05 3.86 1.84
CA VAL A 13 6.24 4.51 3.14
C VAL A 13 5.41 3.82 4.22
N LEU A 14 4.16 3.44 3.92
CA LEU A 14 3.32 2.64 4.81
C LEU A 14 3.98 1.31 5.17
N CYS A 15 4.46 0.55 4.18
CA CYS A 15 5.15 -0.71 4.40
C CYS A 15 6.39 -0.53 5.30
N ALA A 16 7.22 0.46 5.01
CA ALA A 16 8.43 0.75 5.79
C ALA A 16 8.09 1.05 7.25
N PHE A 17 7.08 1.90 7.49
CA PHE A 17 6.62 2.22 8.84
C PHE A 17 6.11 0.98 9.59
N LEU A 18 5.28 0.15 8.95
CA LEU A 18 4.70 -1.03 9.59
C LEU A 18 5.76 -2.09 9.93
N VAL A 19 6.80 -2.23 9.09
CA VAL A 19 7.95 -3.10 9.39
C VAL A 19 8.70 -2.60 10.63
N ILE A 20 8.96 -1.30 10.73
CA ILE A 20 9.61 -0.69 11.91
C ILE A 20 8.74 -0.92 13.15
N LEU A 21 7.42 -0.74 13.03
CA LEU A 21 6.48 -0.92 14.12
C LEU A 21 6.47 -2.37 14.63
N LEU A 22 6.47 -3.36 13.73
CA LEU A 22 6.56 -4.78 14.10
C LEU A 22 7.88 -5.14 14.77
N TRP A 23 8.98 -4.51 14.36
CA TRP A 23 10.27 -4.71 15.02
C TRP A 23 10.26 -4.13 16.43
N HIS A 24 9.74 -2.91 16.60
CA HIS A 24 9.73 -2.24 17.89
C HIS A 24 8.72 -2.87 18.86
N VAL A 25 7.61 -3.41 18.34
CA VAL A 25 6.51 -3.96 19.13
C VAL A 25 6.12 -5.34 18.57
N PRO A 26 6.91 -6.40 18.83
CA PRO A 26 6.69 -7.72 18.25
C PRO A 26 5.56 -8.47 18.96
N ARG A 27 4.31 -8.07 18.70
CA ARG A 27 3.11 -8.75 19.20
C ARG A 27 2.33 -9.42 18.06
N LEU A 28 1.77 -10.60 18.31
CA LEU A 28 1.11 -11.42 17.28
C LEU A 28 -0.22 -10.82 16.80
N ASP A 29 -0.98 -10.22 17.71
CA ASP A 29 -2.20 -9.46 17.43
C ASP A 29 -1.91 -8.28 16.48
N LEU A 30 -0.82 -7.56 16.74
CA LEU A 30 -0.35 -6.48 15.87
C LEU A 30 0.03 -7.02 14.49
N GLY A 31 0.74 -8.16 14.42
CA GLY A 31 1.07 -8.83 13.16
C GLY A 31 -0.15 -9.12 12.30
N ALA A 32 -1.23 -9.65 12.89
CA ALA A 32 -2.47 -9.93 12.17
C ALA A 32 -3.13 -8.65 11.61
N VAL A 33 -3.19 -7.58 12.41
CA VAL A 33 -3.74 -6.29 11.98
C VAL A 33 -2.89 -5.66 10.87
N VAL A 34 -1.56 -5.73 10.99
CA VAL A 34 -0.62 -5.25 9.96
C VAL A 34 -0.80 -6.01 8.65
N LEU A 35 -0.92 -7.34 8.68
CA LEU A 35 -1.17 -8.14 7.48
C LEU A 35 -2.49 -7.76 6.80
N LEU A 36 -3.56 -7.59 7.58
CA LEU A 36 -4.85 -7.15 7.07
C LEU A 36 -4.74 -5.76 6.43
N THR A 37 -4.04 -4.85 7.09
CA THR A 37 -3.82 -3.47 6.63
C THR A 37 -3.05 -3.45 5.31
N LEU A 38 -1.97 -4.21 5.21
CA LEU A 38 -1.17 -4.36 3.99
C LEU A 38 -1.97 -4.99 2.86
N GLY A 39 -2.82 -5.99 3.15
CA GLY A 39 -3.70 -6.61 2.18
C GLY A 39 -4.70 -5.60 1.58
N LEU A 40 -5.36 -4.83 2.42
CA LEU A 40 -6.34 -3.82 1.99
C LEU A 40 -5.68 -2.64 1.26
N ALA A 41 -4.61 -2.07 1.83
CA ALA A 41 -3.88 -0.96 1.23
C ALA A 41 -3.20 -1.36 -0.09
N GLY A 42 -2.69 -2.60 -0.17
CA GLY A 42 -2.11 -3.15 -1.39
C GLY A 42 -3.17 -3.35 -2.47
N TYR A 43 -4.37 -3.80 -2.09
CA TYR A 43 -5.50 -3.93 -3.01
C TYR A 43 -5.95 -2.55 -3.55
N ASP A 44 -6.07 -1.54 -2.70
CA ASP A 44 -6.37 -0.17 -3.11
C ASP A 44 -5.32 0.39 -4.07
N THR A 45 -4.04 0.27 -3.72
CA THR A 45 -2.92 0.72 -4.56
C THR A 45 -2.93 0.02 -5.93
N ALA A 46 -3.23 -1.29 -5.95
CA ALA A 46 -3.38 -2.04 -7.19
C ALA A 46 -4.58 -1.55 -8.02
N GLN A 47 -5.70 -1.18 -7.39
CA GLN A 47 -6.82 -0.57 -8.09
C GLN A 47 -6.45 0.79 -8.69
N VAL A 48 -5.77 1.66 -7.94
CA VAL A 48 -5.32 2.98 -8.42
C VAL A 48 -4.42 2.82 -9.64
N MET A 49 -3.48 1.87 -9.58
CA MET A 49 -2.60 1.56 -10.71
C MET A 49 -3.39 1.09 -11.94
N ARG A 50 -4.42 0.26 -11.75
CA ARG A 50 -5.29 -0.25 -12.83
C ARG A 50 -6.19 0.84 -13.43
N ARG A 51 -6.81 1.69 -12.61
CA ARG A 51 -7.74 2.74 -13.07
C ARG A 51 -7.07 3.69 -14.04
N HIS A 52 -5.87 4.14 -13.71
CA HIS A 52 -5.14 5.04 -14.59
C HIS A 52 -4.57 4.34 -15.82
N ALA A 53 -4.24 3.04 -15.76
CA ALA A 53 -3.79 2.30 -16.94
C ALA A 53 -4.90 2.16 -18.01
N ILE A 54 -6.17 2.18 -17.61
CA ILE A 54 -7.31 2.21 -18.54
C ILE A 54 -7.48 3.61 -19.16
N ASP A 55 -7.31 4.66 -18.37
CA ASP A 55 -7.38 6.06 -18.83
C ASP A 55 -6.33 6.39 -19.91
N ASP A 56 -5.10 5.89 -19.76
CA ASP A 56 -4.02 6.06 -20.77
C ASP A 56 -4.36 5.41 -22.14
N ARG A 57 -5.28 4.44 -22.20
CA ARG A 57 -5.69 3.81 -23.47
C ARG A 57 -6.81 4.56 -24.19
N GLN A 58 -7.52 5.46 -23.51
CA GLN A 58 -8.65 6.21 -24.07
C GLN A 58 -8.21 7.55 -24.69
N LYS A 59 -6.93 7.91 -24.57
CA LYS A 59 -6.36 9.17 -25.04
C LYS A 59 -5.42 8.96 -26.22
#